data_AF-A0A933ZDM8-F1
#
_entry.id   AF-A0A933ZDM8-F1
#
_cell.length_a   1.000
_cell.length_b   1.000
_cell.length_c   1.000
_cell.angle_alpha   90.00
_cell.angle_beta   90.00
_cell.angle_gamma   90.00
#
_symmetry.space_group_name_H-M   'P 1'
#
loop_
_entity.id
_entity.type
_entity.pdbx_description
1 polymer ?
#
loop_
_entity_poly.entity_id
_entity_poly.type
_entity_poly.pdbx_seq_one_letter_code
_entity_poly.pdbx_strand_id
1 'polypeptide(L)'
;MPRKLLVAILGLLLAPAVIGSALLLAPRIRIASSLADLIAFAGATLTSLLSLVILSRGQLPRWSRVALGVAAPALVAAVAYAKGDGAWSVVAVAACLIVFGHVLGDLIGGNIEHPGHLLPACVVVSIVDITSVLHPSGPSHAVLASERALAVMVVSFPVLGTHDVAPTIGVGDLLFIALLLAAARRHSLPWIRVAVLIAAGIAVAGAASAWLNAGVPALPAIGLAVAAGVRDARKLRPKDRKTATIIMVGAAVVAAALVASRYLPTLSASP
;
A
#
# COMPACT_ATOMS: atom_id res chain seq x y z
N MET A 1 -27.21 -4.39 15.29
CA MET A 1 -25.86 -3.84 15.01
C MET A 1 -25.96 -2.79 13.91
N PRO A 2 -25.36 -1.58 14.03
CA PRO A 2 -25.48 -0.55 13.01
C PRO A 2 -24.87 -1.00 11.68
N ARG A 3 -25.55 -0.72 10.55
CA ARG A 3 -25.14 -1.15 9.20
C ARG A 3 -23.68 -0.81 8.87
N LYS A 4 -23.21 0.37 9.30
CA LYS A 4 -21.82 0.81 9.06
C LYS A 4 -20.78 0.00 9.84
N LEU A 5 -21.13 -0.53 11.02
CA LEU A 5 -20.25 -1.41 11.78
C LEU A 5 -20.19 -2.80 11.13
N LEU A 6 -21.31 -3.32 10.62
CA LEU A 6 -21.34 -4.57 9.86
C LEU A 6 -20.45 -4.50 8.61
N VAL A 7 -20.52 -3.38 7.87
CA VAL A 7 -19.63 -3.15 6.72
C VAL A 7 -18.16 -3.12 7.15
N ALA A 8 -17.82 -2.47 8.27
CA ALA A 8 -16.46 -2.47 8.77
C ALA A 8 -15.98 -3.89 9.14
N ILE A 9 -16.79 -4.65 9.87
CA ILE A 9 -16.47 -6.04 10.25
C ILE A 9 -16.29 -6.92 9.01
N LEU A 10 -17.13 -6.78 7.99
CA LEU A 10 -16.97 -7.49 6.72
C LEU A 10 -15.63 -7.17 6.07
N GLY A 11 -15.22 -5.90 6.05
CA GLY A 11 -13.93 -5.47 5.52
C GLY A 11 -12.73 -6.03 6.32
N LEU A 12 -12.87 -6.15 7.64
CA LEU A 12 -11.86 -6.76 8.51
C LEU A 12 -11.70 -8.26 8.26
N LEU A 13 -12.81 -8.95 7.99
CA LEU A 13 -12.83 -10.41 7.81
C LEU A 13 -12.52 -10.85 6.38
N LEU A 14 -12.67 -9.96 5.38
CA LEU A 14 -12.51 -10.33 3.97
C LEU A 14 -11.10 -10.85 3.68
N ALA A 15 -10.06 -10.08 4.01
CA ALA A 15 -8.68 -10.49 3.76
C ALA A 15 -8.30 -11.82 4.42
N PRO A 16 -8.51 -12.03 5.74
CA PRO A 16 -8.15 -13.30 6.35
C PRO A 16 -8.98 -14.47 5.81
N ALA A 17 -10.26 -14.26 5.48
CA ALA A 17 -11.09 -15.31 4.89
C ALA A 17 -10.60 -15.71 3.49
N VAL A 18 -10.31 -14.74 2.62
CA VAL A 18 -9.86 -15.00 1.25
C VAL A 18 -8.46 -15.61 1.23
N ILE A 19 -7.50 -15.02 1.96
CA ILE A 19 -6.12 -15.50 2.00
C ILE A 19 -6.05 -16.87 2.69
N GLY A 20 -6.76 -17.07 3.80
CA GLY A 20 -6.83 -18.35 4.49
C GLY A 20 -7.43 -19.46 3.61
N SER A 21 -8.53 -19.16 2.90
CA SER A 21 -9.13 -20.10 1.95
C SER A 21 -8.18 -20.41 0.79
N ALA A 22 -7.52 -19.39 0.24
CA ALA A 22 -6.56 -19.56 -0.84
C ALA A 22 -5.36 -20.42 -0.41
N LEU A 23 -4.85 -20.25 0.82
CA LEU A 23 -3.74 -21.04 1.36
C LEU A 23 -4.10 -22.53 1.48
N LEU A 24 -5.34 -22.85 1.85
CA LEU A 24 -5.82 -24.22 1.94
C LEU A 24 -5.98 -24.88 0.56
N LEU A 25 -6.34 -24.09 -0.46
CA LEU A 25 -6.64 -24.58 -1.80
C LEU A 25 -5.42 -24.58 -2.73
N ALA A 26 -4.48 -23.64 -2.56
CA ALA A 26 -3.38 -23.40 -3.48
C ALA A 26 -2.54 -24.66 -3.79
N PRO A 27 -2.14 -25.50 -2.81
CA PRO A 27 -1.33 -26.69 -3.11
C PRO A 27 -2.07 -27.74 -3.96
N ARG A 28 -3.40 -27.65 -4.05
CA ARG A 28 -4.25 -28.63 -4.75
C ARG A 28 -4.52 -28.24 -6.20
N ILE A 29 -4.24 -27.00 -6.60
CA ILE A 29 -4.60 -26.45 -7.91
C ILE A 29 -3.33 -26.37 -8.76
N ARG A 30 -3.21 -27.21 -9.79
CA ARG A 30 -2.08 -27.18 -10.71
C ARG A 30 -2.37 -26.29 -11.92
N ILE A 31 -1.54 -25.29 -12.14
CA ILE A 31 -1.60 -24.39 -13.29
C ILE A 31 -0.19 -24.05 -13.78
N ALA A 32 -0.09 -23.41 -14.95
CA ALA A 32 1.18 -22.90 -15.46
C ALA A 32 1.79 -21.85 -14.52
N SER A 33 3.12 -21.85 -14.37
CA SER A 33 3.84 -20.97 -13.44
C SER A 33 3.55 -19.48 -13.67
N SER A 34 3.59 -19.03 -14.93
CA SER A 34 3.30 -17.63 -15.28
C SER A 34 1.88 -17.19 -14.89
N LEU A 35 0.91 -18.11 -14.95
CA LEU A 35 -0.45 -17.85 -14.52
C LEU A 35 -0.57 -17.88 -12.99
N ALA A 36 0.21 -18.71 -12.30
CA ALA A 36 0.25 -18.77 -10.84
C ALA A 36 0.76 -17.45 -10.24
N ASP A 37 1.84 -16.89 -10.79
CA ASP A 37 2.39 -15.60 -10.34
C ASP A 37 1.40 -14.45 -10.58
N LEU A 38 0.76 -14.43 -11.76
CA LEU A 38 -0.26 -13.44 -12.08
C LEU A 38 -1.46 -13.54 -11.13
N ILE A 39 -1.92 -14.76 -10.82
CA ILE A 39 -3.03 -14.98 -9.88
C ILE A 39 -2.64 -14.60 -8.46
N ALA A 40 -1.41 -14.89 -8.03
CA ALA A 40 -0.94 -14.49 -6.72
C ALA A 40 -0.91 -12.95 -6.58
N PHE A 41 -0.36 -12.26 -7.59
CA PHE A 41 -0.36 -10.80 -7.65
C PHE A 41 -1.79 -10.23 -7.66
N ALA A 42 -2.66 -10.73 -8.56
CA ALA A 42 -4.05 -10.28 -8.66
C ALA A 42 -4.84 -10.59 -7.37
N GLY A 43 -4.58 -11.73 -6.74
CA GLY A 43 -5.20 -12.18 -5.50
C GLY A 43 -4.87 -11.25 -4.33
N ALA A 44 -3.59 -10.98 -4.08
CA ALA A 44 -3.16 -10.04 -3.05
C ALA A 44 -3.72 -8.64 -3.28
N THR A 45 -3.62 -8.14 -4.51
CA THR A 45 -4.00 -6.77 -4.85
C THR A 45 -5.50 -6.55 -4.76
N LEU A 46 -6.30 -7.44 -5.35
CA LEU A 46 -7.75 -7.37 -5.29
C LEU A 46 -8.27 -7.56 -3.87
N THR A 47 -7.74 -8.53 -3.13
CA THR A 47 -8.16 -8.79 -1.74
C THR A 47 -7.87 -7.60 -0.83
N SER A 48 -6.66 -7.03 -0.94
CA SER A 48 -6.27 -5.86 -0.15
C SER A 48 -7.10 -4.64 -0.51
N LEU A 49 -7.27 -4.36 -1.80
CA LEU A 49 -8.06 -3.22 -2.26
C LEU A 49 -9.53 -3.34 -1.86
N LEU A 50 -10.17 -4.50 -2.07
CA LEU A 50 -11.56 -4.73 -1.67
C LEU A 50 -11.74 -4.59 -0.15
N SER A 51 -10.81 -5.15 0.64
CA SER A 51 -10.85 -5.03 2.09
C SER A 51 -10.79 -3.57 2.51
N LEU A 52 -9.85 -2.79 1.95
CA LEU A 52 -9.72 -1.35 2.22
C LEU A 52 -10.95 -0.55 1.76
N VAL A 53 -11.50 -0.84 0.58
CA VAL A 53 -12.70 -0.19 0.04
C VAL A 53 -13.92 -0.43 0.95
N ILE A 54 -14.11 -1.67 1.42
CA ILE A 54 -15.20 -2.03 2.32
C ILE A 54 -14.98 -1.41 3.70
N LEU A 55 -13.79 -1.55 4.29
CA LEU A 55 -13.42 -0.95 5.57
C LEU A 55 -13.67 0.56 5.59
N SER A 56 -13.26 1.24 4.52
CA SER A 56 -13.34 2.69 4.42
C SER A 56 -14.77 3.20 4.15
N ARG A 57 -15.71 2.31 3.79
CA ARG A 57 -17.16 2.60 3.82
C ARG A 57 -17.80 2.33 5.18
N GLY A 58 -17.18 1.48 5.98
CA GLY A 58 -17.60 1.21 7.35
C GLY A 58 -17.31 2.37 8.29
N GLN A 59 -17.80 2.24 9.53
CA GLN A 59 -17.42 3.12 10.63
C GLN A 59 -17.09 2.27 11.85
N LEU A 60 -15.83 2.34 12.27
CA LEU A 60 -15.37 1.76 13.52
C LEU A 60 -15.46 2.81 14.64
N PRO A 61 -15.92 2.43 15.84
CA PRO A 61 -15.86 3.29 17.02
C PRO A 61 -14.43 3.82 17.24
N ARG A 62 -14.29 5.04 17.76
CA ARG A 62 -12.98 5.69 17.97
C ARG A 62 -12.02 4.80 18.76
N TRP A 63 -12.50 4.21 19.86
CA TRP A 63 -11.70 3.32 20.69
C TRP A 63 -11.27 2.05 19.96
N SER A 64 -12.16 1.45 19.14
CA SER A 64 -11.80 0.30 18.31
C SER A 64 -10.71 0.64 17.30
N ARG A 65 -10.75 1.83 16.67
CA ARG A 65 -9.70 2.27 15.75
C ARG A 65 -8.35 2.44 16.43
N VAL A 66 -8.33 3.07 17.61
CA VAL A 66 -7.11 3.23 18.41
C VAL A 66 -6.56 1.86 18.83
N ALA A 67 -7.42 1.00 19.38
CA ALA A 67 -7.03 -0.35 19.81
C ALA A 67 -6.45 -1.16 18.64
N LEU A 68 -7.11 -1.15 17.48
CA LEU A 68 -6.64 -1.83 16.28
C LEU A 68 -5.34 -1.24 15.73
N GLY A 69 -5.20 0.10 15.74
CA GLY A 69 -3.99 0.79 15.28
C GLY A 69 -2.75 0.48 16.13
N VAL A 70 -2.94 0.17 17.42
CA VAL A 70 -1.85 -0.25 18.33
C VAL A 70 -1.65 -1.77 18.29
N ALA A 71 -2.73 -2.55 18.31
CA ALA A 71 -2.66 -4.01 18.35
C ALA A 71 -2.09 -4.62 17.07
N ALA A 72 -2.42 -4.06 15.90
CA ALA A 72 -1.94 -4.57 14.62
C ALA A 72 -0.40 -4.60 14.49
N PRO A 73 0.34 -3.50 14.68
CA PRO A 73 1.80 -3.53 14.61
C PRO A 73 2.41 -4.37 15.74
N ALA A 74 1.82 -4.38 16.94
CA ALA A 74 2.27 -5.23 18.04
C ALA A 74 2.15 -6.73 17.70
N LEU A 75 1.06 -7.14 17.04
CA LEU A 75 0.88 -8.53 16.62
C LEU A 75 1.83 -8.90 15.48
N VAL A 76 2.07 -8.00 14.52
CA VAL A 76 3.10 -8.21 13.48
C VAL A 76 4.48 -8.40 14.12
N ALA A 77 4.84 -7.56 15.09
CA ALA A 77 6.11 -7.70 15.82
C ALA A 77 6.18 -9.01 16.61
N ALA A 78 5.08 -9.45 17.23
CA ALA A 78 5.01 -10.73 17.93
C ALA A 78 5.20 -11.92 16.98
N VAL A 79 4.56 -11.90 15.81
CA VAL A 79 4.76 -12.92 14.76
C VAL A 79 6.21 -12.93 14.27
N ALA A 80 6.79 -11.76 14.04
CA ALA A 80 8.20 -11.61 13.64
C ALA A 80 9.16 -12.20 14.70
N TYR A 81 8.92 -11.89 15.97
CA TYR A 81 9.74 -12.37 17.09
C TYR A 81 9.62 -13.89 17.28
N ALA A 82 8.41 -14.43 17.13
CA ALA A 82 8.13 -15.86 17.25
C ALA A 82 8.67 -16.70 16.07
N LYS A 83 9.23 -16.07 15.03
CA LYS A 83 9.63 -16.73 13.77
C LYS A 83 8.49 -17.58 13.20
N GLY A 84 7.30 -16.99 13.13
CA GLY A 84 6.12 -17.67 12.65
C GLY A 84 6.21 -17.97 11.15
N ASP A 85 6.63 -19.19 10.78
CA ASP A 85 6.80 -19.60 9.38
C ASP A 85 5.59 -20.37 8.81
N GLY A 86 4.44 -20.36 9.51
CA GLY A 86 3.24 -21.12 9.12
C GLY A 86 2.24 -20.32 8.29
N ALA A 87 1.36 -21.01 7.53
CA ALA A 87 0.30 -20.36 6.75
C ALA A 87 -0.56 -19.35 7.55
N TRP A 88 -0.77 -19.60 8.84
CA TRP A 88 -1.51 -18.70 9.72
C TRP A 88 -0.78 -17.39 10.03
N SER A 89 0.56 -17.36 10.00
CA SER A 89 1.31 -16.12 10.18
C SER A 89 1.08 -15.19 8.99
N VAL A 90 1.03 -15.73 7.76
CA VAL A 90 0.71 -14.98 6.53
C VAL A 90 -0.67 -14.34 6.63
N VAL A 91 -1.68 -15.10 7.07
CA VAL A 91 -3.04 -14.59 7.28
C VAL A 91 -3.07 -13.49 8.33
N ALA A 92 -2.41 -13.70 9.47
CA ALA A 92 -2.36 -12.74 10.57
C ALA A 92 -1.65 -11.44 10.18
N VAL A 93 -0.48 -11.54 9.53
CA VAL A 93 0.29 -10.39 9.04
C VAL A 93 -0.55 -9.62 8.03
N ALA A 94 -1.14 -10.28 7.03
CA ALA A 94 -1.93 -9.60 6.02
C ALA A 94 -3.13 -8.84 6.64
N ALA A 95 -3.84 -9.47 7.56
CA ALA A 95 -4.94 -8.82 8.29
C ALA A 95 -4.45 -7.61 9.09
N CYS A 96 -3.35 -7.74 9.83
CA CYS A 96 -2.78 -6.64 10.60
C CYS A 96 -2.28 -5.49 9.73
N LEU A 97 -1.59 -5.76 8.63
CA LEU A 97 -1.10 -4.72 7.73
C LEU A 97 -2.25 -3.96 7.07
N ILE A 98 -3.31 -4.65 6.64
CA ILE A 98 -4.51 -4.00 6.08
C ILE A 98 -5.20 -3.14 7.14
N VAL A 99 -5.35 -3.65 8.37
CA VAL A 99 -5.94 -2.89 9.49
C VAL A 99 -5.10 -1.67 9.82
N PHE A 100 -3.79 -1.83 9.94
CA PHE A 100 -2.87 -0.75 10.29
C PHE A 100 -2.83 0.31 9.19
N GLY A 101 -2.66 -0.10 7.94
CA GLY A 101 -2.72 0.77 6.77
C GLY A 101 -4.06 1.50 6.68
N HIS A 102 -5.17 0.81 6.94
CA HIS A 102 -6.48 1.42 7.01
C HIS A 102 -6.58 2.48 8.11
N VAL A 103 -6.21 2.17 9.36
CA VAL A 103 -6.33 3.10 10.49
C VAL A 103 -5.49 4.36 10.27
N LEU A 104 -4.23 4.22 9.86
CA LEU A 104 -3.36 5.37 9.61
C LEU A 104 -3.78 6.15 8.38
N GLY A 105 -4.08 5.48 7.27
CA GLY A 105 -4.56 6.13 6.06
C GLY A 105 -5.89 6.86 6.29
N ASP A 106 -6.82 6.25 7.01
CA ASP A 106 -8.11 6.85 7.40
C ASP A 106 -7.91 8.10 8.28
N LEU A 107 -6.98 8.03 9.23
CA LEU A 107 -6.62 9.17 10.07
C LEU A 107 -6.03 10.32 9.26
N ILE A 108 -5.07 10.05 8.37
CA ILE A 108 -4.39 11.10 7.60
C ILE A 108 -5.34 11.65 6.52
N GLY A 109 -5.92 10.79 5.70
CA GLY A 109 -6.84 11.18 4.62
C GLY A 109 -8.11 11.83 5.14
N GLY A 110 -8.62 11.37 6.29
CA GLY A 110 -9.72 12.00 6.99
C GLY A 110 -9.39 13.37 7.59
N ASN A 111 -8.10 13.74 7.68
CA ASN A 111 -7.64 15.05 8.16
C ASN A 111 -7.22 16.02 7.04
N ILE A 112 -7.23 15.60 5.76
CA ILE A 112 -6.97 16.50 4.62
C ILE A 112 -8.02 17.63 4.54
N GLU A 113 -7.58 18.89 4.58
CA GLU A 113 -8.49 20.02 4.65
C GLU A 113 -9.21 20.34 3.33
N HIS A 114 -8.54 20.09 2.20
CA HIS A 114 -9.05 20.40 0.88
C HIS A 114 -8.73 19.30 -0.13
N PRO A 115 -9.65 18.93 -1.04
CA PRO A 115 -9.38 17.88 -2.03
C PRO A 115 -8.17 18.20 -2.91
N GLY A 116 -7.92 19.49 -3.19
CA GLY A 116 -6.73 19.94 -3.93
C GLY A 116 -5.38 19.60 -3.26
N HIS A 117 -5.35 19.30 -1.96
CA HIS A 117 -4.13 18.85 -1.26
C HIS A 117 -3.77 17.39 -1.61
N LEU A 118 -4.65 16.65 -2.30
CA LEU A 118 -4.34 15.31 -2.79
C LEU A 118 -3.23 15.32 -3.85
N LEU A 119 -3.18 16.32 -4.73
CA LEU A 119 -2.12 16.42 -5.73
C LEU A 119 -0.72 16.50 -5.09
N PRO A 120 -0.42 17.46 -4.19
CA PRO A 120 0.89 17.51 -3.54
C PRO A 120 1.16 16.28 -2.68
N ALA A 121 0.15 15.71 -2.01
CA ALA A 121 0.30 14.45 -1.28
C ALA A 121 0.71 13.30 -2.23
N CYS A 122 0.07 13.17 -3.39
CA CYS A 122 0.45 12.16 -4.39
C CYS A 122 1.87 12.36 -4.87
N VAL A 123 2.28 13.59 -5.17
CA VAL A 123 3.65 13.89 -5.62
C VAL A 123 4.68 13.54 -4.55
N VAL A 124 4.49 14.01 -3.31
CA VAL A 124 5.43 13.73 -2.21
C VAL A 124 5.53 12.24 -1.93
N VAL A 125 4.40 11.53 -1.86
CA VAL A 125 4.40 10.09 -1.59
C VAL A 125 5.04 9.31 -2.74
N SER A 126 4.78 9.69 -4.00
CA SER A 126 5.43 9.08 -5.17
C SER A 126 6.94 9.24 -5.13
N ILE A 127 7.39 10.43 -4.73
CA ILE A 127 8.81 10.73 -4.60
C ILE A 127 9.44 9.89 -3.49
N VAL A 128 8.82 9.81 -2.32
CA VAL A 128 9.29 8.98 -1.20
C VAL A 128 9.33 7.51 -1.60
N ASP A 129 8.35 7.03 -2.35
CA ASP A 129 8.31 5.65 -2.84
C ASP A 129 9.47 5.35 -3.80
N ILE A 130 9.66 6.21 -4.80
CA ILE A 130 10.76 6.09 -5.77
C ILE A 130 12.11 6.10 -5.05
N THR A 131 12.35 7.06 -4.15
CA THR A 131 13.64 7.13 -3.44
C THR A 131 13.84 5.96 -2.49
N SER A 132 12.78 5.52 -1.81
CA SER A 132 12.82 4.38 -0.89
C SER A 132 13.14 3.05 -1.59
N VAL A 133 12.67 2.87 -2.84
CA VAL A 133 12.96 1.67 -3.65
C VAL A 133 14.32 1.75 -4.34
N LEU A 134 14.68 2.91 -4.90
CA LEU A 134 15.88 3.06 -5.74
C LEU A 134 17.16 3.33 -4.97
N HIS A 135 17.10 3.91 -3.77
CA HIS A 135 18.28 4.23 -2.97
C HIS A 135 18.73 3.03 -2.13
N PRO A 136 20.03 2.68 -2.08
CA PRO A 136 20.51 1.51 -1.31
C PRO A 136 20.19 1.56 0.19
N SER A 137 20.20 2.76 0.79
CA SER A 137 19.79 2.97 2.19
C SER A 137 18.29 3.19 2.37
N GLY A 138 17.50 3.01 1.31
CA GLY A 138 16.05 3.19 1.32
C GLY A 138 15.34 2.10 2.12
N PRO A 139 14.29 2.41 2.92
CA PRO A 139 13.56 1.41 3.68
C PRO A 139 12.97 0.29 2.82
N SER A 140 12.38 0.62 1.66
CA SER A 140 11.81 -0.38 0.75
C SER A 140 12.90 -1.26 0.15
N HIS A 141 14.06 -0.68 -0.20
CA HIS A 141 15.23 -1.44 -0.66
C HIS A 141 15.72 -2.43 0.41
N ALA A 142 15.84 -1.98 1.66
CA ALA A 142 16.25 -2.83 2.78
C ALA A 142 15.23 -3.94 3.08
N VAL A 143 13.93 -3.66 2.94
CA VAL A 143 12.87 -4.67 3.04
C VAL A 143 13.03 -5.70 1.93
N LEU A 144 13.20 -5.30 0.67
CA LEU A 144 13.40 -6.21 -0.46
C LEU A 144 14.64 -7.09 -0.31
N ALA A 145 15.68 -6.61 0.40
CA ALA A 145 16.90 -7.36 0.67
C ALA A 145 16.79 -8.37 1.83
N SER A 146 15.67 -8.42 2.55
CA SER A 146 15.49 -9.25 3.75
C SER A 146 14.18 -10.04 3.70
N GLU A 147 14.27 -11.37 3.57
CA GLU A 147 13.11 -12.27 3.58
C GLU A 147 12.23 -12.09 4.82
N ARG A 148 12.86 -11.90 5.99
CA ARG A 148 12.13 -11.65 7.24
C ARG A 148 11.38 -10.33 7.22
N ALA A 149 11.96 -9.28 6.64
CA ALA A 149 11.31 -7.99 6.52
C ALA A 149 10.14 -8.06 5.52
N LEU A 150 10.33 -8.75 4.38
CA LEU A 150 9.26 -9.01 3.42
C LEU A 150 8.07 -9.72 4.06
N ALA A 151 8.34 -10.77 4.84
CA ALA A 151 7.30 -11.58 5.49
C ALA A 151 6.40 -10.80 6.46
N VAL A 152 6.84 -9.63 6.95
CA VAL A 152 6.12 -8.85 7.98
C VAL A 152 5.70 -7.46 7.51
N MET A 153 6.26 -6.94 6.41
CA MET A 153 5.97 -5.61 5.86
C MET A 153 5.17 -5.63 4.56
N VAL A 154 4.93 -6.82 4.01
CA VAL A 154 4.24 -7.01 2.72
C VAL A 154 3.09 -8.00 2.89
N VAL A 155 1.96 -7.71 2.25
CA VAL A 155 0.87 -8.66 2.08
C VAL A 155 1.26 -9.66 1.00
N SER A 156 1.33 -10.92 1.40
CA SER A 156 1.61 -12.04 0.51
C SER A 156 0.35 -12.81 0.16
N PHE A 157 0.35 -13.46 -1.00
CA PHE A 157 -0.71 -14.35 -1.44
C PHE A 157 -0.12 -15.71 -1.86
N PRO A 158 -0.81 -16.83 -1.63
CA PRO A 158 -0.29 -18.14 -2.00
C PRO A 158 -0.13 -18.30 -3.52
N VAL A 159 0.96 -18.95 -3.92
CA VAL A 159 1.22 -19.34 -5.31
C VAL A 159 0.54 -20.68 -5.58
N LEU A 160 -0.40 -20.69 -6.53
CA LEU A 160 -1.16 -21.90 -6.88
C LEU A 160 -0.24 -23.02 -7.37
N GLY A 161 -0.47 -24.23 -6.89
CA GLY A 161 0.31 -25.42 -7.20
C GLY A 161 1.48 -25.67 -6.24
N THR A 162 1.71 -24.77 -5.27
CA THR A 162 2.83 -24.82 -4.34
C THR A 162 2.37 -24.57 -2.90
N HIS A 163 3.30 -24.68 -1.95
CA HIS A 163 3.13 -24.19 -0.58
C HIS A 163 3.71 -22.77 -0.38
N ASP A 164 4.21 -22.16 -1.45
CA ASP A 164 4.91 -20.88 -1.41
C ASP A 164 3.93 -19.71 -1.41
N VAL A 165 4.42 -18.55 -0.96
CA VAL A 165 3.67 -17.30 -0.95
C VAL A 165 4.46 -16.22 -1.66
N ALA A 166 3.78 -15.43 -2.50
CA ALA A 166 4.37 -14.34 -3.24
C ALA A 166 4.11 -13.00 -2.51
N PRO A 167 5.16 -12.28 -2.05
CA PRO A 167 5.02 -10.95 -1.49
C PRO A 167 4.60 -9.97 -2.60
N THR A 168 3.51 -9.23 -2.39
CA THR A 168 2.89 -8.43 -3.47
C THR A 168 2.72 -6.96 -3.14
N ILE A 169 2.10 -6.62 -2.00
CA ILE A 169 1.72 -5.23 -1.66
C ILE A 169 2.36 -4.80 -0.35
N GLY A 170 3.11 -3.69 -0.37
CA GLY A 170 3.75 -3.16 0.84
C GLY A 170 2.77 -2.43 1.77
N VAL A 171 3.11 -2.32 3.05
CA VAL A 171 2.32 -1.54 4.02
C VAL A 171 2.16 -0.07 3.62
N GLY A 172 3.15 0.51 2.93
CA GLY A 172 3.09 1.87 2.40
C GLY A 172 1.98 2.06 1.36
N ASP A 173 1.81 1.07 0.48
CA ASP A 173 0.73 1.03 -0.52
C ASP A 173 -0.64 0.98 0.16
N LEU A 174 -0.79 0.11 1.17
CA LEU A 174 -2.05 0.00 1.92
C LEU A 174 -2.42 1.32 2.60
N LEU A 175 -1.44 1.96 3.24
CA LEU A 175 -1.63 3.26 3.89
C LEU A 175 -2.07 4.32 2.87
N PHE A 176 -1.38 4.42 1.74
CA PHE A 176 -1.69 5.43 0.74
C PHE A 176 -3.05 5.18 0.07
N ILE A 177 -3.38 3.93 -0.25
CA ILE A 177 -4.71 3.55 -0.76
C ILE A 177 -5.80 3.96 0.25
N ALA A 178 -5.62 3.63 1.53
CA ALA A 178 -6.57 3.99 2.57
C ALA A 178 -6.71 5.52 2.75
N LEU A 179 -5.61 6.27 2.61
CA LEU A 179 -5.61 7.73 2.63
C LEU A 179 -6.43 8.31 1.48
N LEU A 180 -6.20 7.86 0.25
CA LEU A 180 -6.92 8.31 -0.94
C LEU A 180 -8.42 8.02 -0.83
N LEU A 181 -8.76 6.82 -0.36
CA LEU A 181 -10.13 6.44 -0.05
C LEU A 181 -10.71 7.39 1.01
N ALA A 182 -10.10 7.51 2.18
CA ALA A 182 -10.63 8.36 3.25
C ALA A 182 -10.83 9.83 2.83
N ALA A 183 -9.90 10.39 2.05
CA ALA A 183 -10.01 11.72 1.48
C ALA A 183 -11.17 11.83 0.47
N ALA A 184 -11.36 10.80 -0.36
CA ALA A 184 -12.50 10.74 -1.28
C ALA A 184 -13.84 10.76 -0.53
N ARG A 185 -13.97 10.03 0.57
CA ARG A 185 -15.17 10.08 1.43
C ARG A 185 -15.32 11.44 2.11
N ARG A 186 -14.24 12.01 2.66
CA ARG A 186 -14.29 13.32 3.34
C ARG A 186 -14.78 14.43 2.42
N HIS A 187 -14.31 14.44 1.17
CA HIS A 187 -14.61 15.51 0.22
C HIS A 187 -15.70 15.14 -0.79
N SER A 188 -16.45 14.06 -0.55
CA SER A 188 -17.52 13.59 -1.44
C SER A 188 -17.07 13.42 -2.91
N LEU A 189 -15.81 13.02 -3.11
CA LEU A 189 -15.29 12.68 -4.43
C LEU A 189 -15.95 11.40 -4.96
N PRO A 190 -15.99 11.15 -6.28
CA PRO A 190 -16.60 9.96 -6.85
C PRO A 190 -15.86 8.68 -6.40
N TRP A 191 -16.31 8.10 -5.28
CA TRP A 191 -15.65 7.00 -4.57
C TRP A 191 -15.29 5.81 -5.46
N ILE A 192 -16.25 5.34 -6.27
CA ILE A 192 -16.06 4.19 -7.14
C ILE A 192 -14.99 4.51 -8.19
N ARG A 193 -15.02 5.72 -8.76
CA ARG A 193 -13.97 6.17 -9.69
C ARG A 193 -12.61 6.20 -9.03
N VAL A 194 -12.50 6.69 -7.79
CA VAL A 194 -11.23 6.67 -7.04
C VAL A 194 -10.73 5.24 -6.85
N ALA A 195 -11.59 4.32 -6.41
CA ALA A 195 -11.21 2.91 -6.24
C ALA A 195 -10.77 2.25 -7.57
N VAL A 196 -11.46 2.54 -8.68
CA VAL A 196 -11.08 2.06 -10.01
C VAL A 196 -9.75 2.64 -10.49
N LEU A 197 -9.49 3.93 -10.25
CA LEU A 197 -8.22 4.56 -10.60
C LEU A 197 -7.06 4.01 -9.77
N ILE A 198 -7.30 3.71 -8.50
CA ILE A 198 -6.33 3.00 -7.65
C ILE A 198 -6.03 1.61 -8.24
N ALA A 199 -7.08 0.83 -8.56
CA ALA A 199 -6.90 -0.48 -9.19
C ALA A 199 -6.11 -0.40 -10.50
N ALA A 200 -6.42 0.59 -11.35
CA ALA A 200 -5.70 0.84 -12.59
C ALA A 200 -4.22 1.19 -12.35
N GLY A 201 -3.93 2.05 -11.35
CA GLY A 201 -2.55 2.38 -10.97
C GLY A 201 -1.76 1.17 -10.49
N ILE A 202 -2.37 0.32 -9.65
CA ILE A 202 -1.77 -0.95 -9.20
C ILE A 202 -1.52 -1.88 -10.39
N ALA A 203 -2.47 -2.01 -11.31
CA ALA A 203 -2.33 -2.85 -12.49
C ALA A 203 -1.19 -2.37 -13.40
N VAL A 204 -1.06 -1.06 -13.60
CA VAL A 204 0.05 -0.46 -14.37
C VAL A 204 1.40 -0.72 -13.69
N ALA A 205 1.49 -0.53 -12.37
CA ALA A 205 2.71 -0.81 -11.62
C ALA A 205 3.09 -2.29 -11.66
N GLY A 206 2.10 -3.18 -11.52
CA GLY A 206 2.29 -4.63 -11.64
C GLY A 206 2.76 -5.06 -13.03
N ALA A 207 2.15 -4.52 -14.09
CA ALA A 207 2.57 -4.79 -15.45
C ALA A 207 3.99 -4.28 -15.73
N ALA A 208 4.34 -3.10 -15.23
CA ALA A 208 5.70 -2.55 -15.33
C ALA A 208 6.72 -3.42 -14.56
N SER A 209 6.36 -3.88 -13.36
CA SER A 209 7.18 -4.79 -12.55
C SER A 209 7.44 -6.11 -13.28
N ALA A 210 6.39 -6.71 -13.86
CA ALA A 210 6.50 -7.93 -14.64
C ALA A 210 7.35 -7.75 -15.91
N TRP A 211 7.21 -6.61 -16.59
CA TRP A 211 7.99 -6.32 -17.81
C TRP A 211 9.48 -6.08 -17.52
N LEU A 212 9.78 -5.40 -16.41
CA LEU A 212 11.14 -5.06 -16.01
C LEU A 212 11.83 -6.17 -15.18
N ASN A 213 11.07 -7.19 -14.74
CA ASN A 213 11.53 -8.20 -13.78
C ASN A 213 12.18 -7.58 -12.53
N ALA A 214 11.63 -6.47 -12.05
CA ALA A 214 12.20 -5.69 -10.96
C ALA A 214 11.09 -5.04 -10.13
N GLY A 215 11.34 -4.82 -8.83
CA GLY A 215 10.42 -4.09 -7.96
C GLY A 215 10.22 -2.66 -8.47
N VAL A 216 9.00 -2.34 -8.91
CA VAL A 216 8.62 -1.01 -9.39
C VAL A 216 7.86 -0.26 -8.30
N PRO A 217 8.20 1.02 -8.01
CA PRO A 217 7.43 1.84 -7.08
C PRO A 217 6.00 2.02 -7.59
N ALA A 218 5.02 1.59 -6.79
CA ALA A 218 3.61 1.56 -7.19
C ALA A 218 2.89 2.90 -6.93
N LEU A 219 3.31 3.65 -5.93
CA LEU A 219 2.66 4.90 -5.53
C LEU A 219 2.69 5.98 -6.62
N PRO A 220 3.73 6.12 -7.46
CA PRO A 220 3.70 6.98 -8.65
C PRO A 220 2.54 6.69 -9.59
N ALA A 221 2.31 5.41 -9.92
CA ALA A 221 1.24 5.01 -10.83
C ALA A 221 -0.16 5.27 -10.21
N ILE A 222 -0.33 4.91 -8.93
CA ILE A 222 -1.58 5.12 -8.18
C ILE A 222 -1.89 6.62 -8.03
N GLY A 223 -0.90 7.39 -7.56
CA GLY A 223 -1.02 8.83 -7.35
C GLY A 223 -1.32 9.58 -8.64
N LEU A 224 -0.62 9.24 -9.73
CA LEU A 224 -0.88 9.83 -11.04
C LEU A 224 -2.28 9.49 -11.55
N ALA A 225 -2.70 8.22 -11.48
CA ALA A 225 -4.02 7.80 -11.93
C ALA A 225 -5.14 8.57 -11.20
N VAL A 226 -5.05 8.69 -9.87
CA VAL A 226 -6.04 9.42 -9.08
C VAL A 226 -5.99 10.93 -9.33
N ALA A 227 -4.80 11.53 -9.34
CA ALA A 227 -4.64 12.96 -9.62
C ALA A 227 -5.12 13.33 -11.03
N ALA A 228 -4.89 12.47 -12.03
CA ALA A 228 -5.33 12.66 -13.41
C ALA A 228 -6.83 12.36 -13.62
N GLY A 229 -7.39 11.39 -12.89
CA GLY A 229 -8.79 10.99 -13.02
C GLY A 229 -9.79 11.78 -12.15
N VAL A 230 -9.33 12.48 -11.12
CA VAL A 230 -10.18 13.26 -10.19
C VAL A 230 -9.89 14.75 -10.32
N ARG A 231 -10.74 15.49 -11.03
CA ARG A 231 -10.54 16.92 -11.31
C ARG A 231 -10.38 17.76 -10.04
N ASP A 232 -11.19 17.50 -9.01
CA ASP A 232 -11.15 18.29 -7.78
C ASP A 232 -9.90 18.03 -6.93
N ALA A 233 -9.24 16.87 -7.13
CA ALA A 233 -7.94 16.58 -6.51
C ALA A 233 -6.81 17.50 -7.02
N ARG A 234 -6.99 18.12 -8.20
CA ARG A 234 -6.03 19.05 -8.82
C ARG A 234 -6.29 20.52 -8.51
N LYS A 235 -7.47 20.86 -7.97
CA LYS A 235 -7.87 22.24 -7.74
C LYS A 235 -7.28 22.75 -6.43
N LEU A 236 -6.04 23.22 -6.46
CA LEU A 236 -5.41 23.90 -5.32
C LEU A 236 -6.08 25.26 -5.06
N ARG A 237 -6.39 25.53 -3.79
CA ARG A 237 -6.85 26.85 -3.34
C ARG A 237 -5.76 27.88 -3.63
N PRO A 238 -6.09 29.09 -4.10
CA PRO A 238 -5.09 30.12 -4.43
C PRO A 238 -4.08 30.36 -3.29
N LYS A 239 -4.57 30.42 -2.05
CA LYS A 239 -3.74 30.61 -0.84
C LYS A 239 -2.74 29.47 -0.57
N ASP A 240 -3.04 28.26 -1.00
CA ASP A 240 -2.22 27.07 -0.71
C ASP A 240 -1.26 26.74 -1.87
N ARG A 241 -1.45 27.34 -3.06
CA ARG A 241 -0.68 27.03 -4.27
C ARG A 241 0.82 27.21 -4.06
N LYS A 242 1.25 28.34 -3.50
CA LYS A 242 2.67 28.63 -3.30
C LYS A 242 3.32 27.58 -2.39
N THR A 243 2.69 27.31 -1.24
CA THR A 243 3.17 26.31 -0.28
C THR A 243 3.21 24.91 -0.88
N ALA A 244 2.15 24.49 -1.57
CA ALA A 244 2.09 23.19 -2.24
C ALA A 244 3.18 23.05 -3.30
N THR A 245 3.41 24.07 -4.13
CA THR A 245 4.48 24.06 -5.14
C THR A 245 5.85 23.97 -4.48
N ILE A 246 6.12 24.76 -3.43
CA ILE A 246 7.40 24.70 -2.70
C ILE A 246 7.64 23.30 -2.14
N ILE A 247 6.62 22.67 -1.54
CA ILE A 247 6.74 21.31 -0.98
C ILE A 247 7.01 20.29 -2.10
N MET A 248 6.27 20.35 -3.20
CA MET A 248 6.45 19.42 -4.33
C MET A 248 7.84 19.58 -4.97
N VAL A 249 8.28 20.82 -5.20
CA VAL A 249 9.61 21.10 -5.76
C VAL A 249 10.70 20.70 -4.77
N GLY A 250 10.55 21.04 -3.49
CA GLY A 250 11.49 20.65 -2.44
C GLY A 250 11.65 19.15 -2.33
N ALA A 251 10.54 18.40 -2.32
CA ALA A 251 10.58 16.94 -2.36
C ALA A 251 11.28 16.42 -3.62
N ALA A 252 10.99 17.00 -4.79
CA ALA A 252 11.62 16.59 -6.04
C ALA A 252 13.13 16.86 -6.06
N VAL A 253 13.57 18.00 -5.52
CA VAL A 253 14.98 18.36 -5.37
C VAL A 253 15.69 17.41 -4.41
N VAL A 254 15.10 17.14 -3.24
CA VAL A 254 15.67 16.18 -2.27
C VAL A 254 15.81 14.80 -2.90
N ALA A 255 14.80 14.35 -3.64
CA ALA A 255 14.86 13.07 -4.32
C ALA A 255 15.87 13.03 -5.46
N ALA A 256 15.94 14.08 -6.28
CA ALA A 256 16.96 14.21 -7.30
C ALA A 256 18.37 14.17 -6.69
N ALA A 257 18.59 14.85 -5.55
CA ALA A 257 19.85 14.81 -4.83
C ALA A 257 20.19 13.41 -4.30
N LEU A 258 19.22 12.71 -3.71
CA LEU A 258 19.40 11.33 -3.22
C LEU A 258 19.67 10.33 -4.36
N VAL A 259 19.01 10.50 -5.50
CA VAL A 259 19.25 9.66 -6.67
C VAL A 259 20.61 9.99 -7.29
N ALA A 260 20.97 11.27 -7.40
CA ALA A 260 22.26 11.71 -7.92
C ALA A 260 23.43 11.27 -7.03
N SER A 261 23.27 11.27 -5.69
CA SER A 261 24.33 10.81 -4.78
C SER A 261 24.70 9.34 -4.97
N ARG A 262 23.83 8.53 -5.59
CA ARG A 262 24.15 7.15 -5.98
C ARG A 262 25.19 7.07 -7.12
N TYR A 263 25.24 8.08 -7.98
CA TYR A 263 26.12 8.12 -9.16
C TYR A 263 27.37 8.97 -8.96
N LEU A 264 27.44 9.72 -7.87
CA LEU A 264 28.67 10.41 -7.50
C LEU A 264 29.68 9.37 -7.00
N PRO A 265 30.85 9.22 -7.64
CA PRO A 265 31.89 8.34 -7.12
C PRO A 265 32.29 8.83 -5.73
N THR A 266 32.34 7.91 -4.76
CA THR A 266 32.88 8.17 -3.43
C THR A 266 34.32 8.65 -3.57
N LEU A 267 34.54 9.97 -3.50
CA LEU A 267 35.86 10.63 -3.56
C LEU A 267 36.72 10.37 -2.30
N SER A 268 36.52 9.25 -1.60
CA SER A 268 37.24 8.95 -0.36
C SER A 268 37.48 7.45 -0.20
N ALA A 269 38.51 6.95 -0.88
CA ALA A 269 39.32 5.82 -0.42
C ALA A 269 40.64 5.80 -1.20
N SER A 270 41.49 6.81 -0.96
CA SER A 270 42.94 6.63 -1.10
C SER A 270 43.50 6.27 0.28
N PRO A 271 44.39 5.26 0.36
CA PRO A 271 44.84 4.62 1.60
C PRO A 271 45.59 5.55 2.56
#